data_AF-A0A538MP97-F1
#
_entry.id   AF-A0A538MP97-F1
#
_cell.length_a   1.000
_cell.length_b   1.000
_cell.length_c   1.000
_cell.angle_alpha   90.00
_cell.angle_beta   90.00
_cell.angle_gamma   90.00
#
_symmetry.space_group_name_H-M   'P 1'
#
loop_
_entity.id
_entity.type
_entity.pdbx_description
1 polymer ?
#
loop_
_entity_poly.entity_id
_entity_poly.type
_entity_poly.pdbx_seq_one_letter_code
_entity_poly.pdbx_strand_id
1 'polypeptide(L)'
;MDEPTRATARLSAAARPRRGEGSTSQGHPRTIFRRALERGNLLVAEATAKEIGRISLAEALELTLLIAQKEPHRHPRVAARWLLRYLEESDEVTIREAAMAASCLAALGNDEEAPRTLRAMAERATRRARGVA
;
A
#
# COMPACT_ATOMS: atom_id res chain seq x y z
N MET A 1 -38.12 40.05 43.32
CA MET A 1 -36.64 40.11 43.23
C MET A 1 -36.14 38.69 42.94
N ASP A 2 -36.60 38.04 41.89
CA ASP A 2 -36.33 38.24 40.46
C ASP A 2 -34.98 37.64 40.03
N GLU A 3 -35.09 36.33 39.80
CA GLU A 3 -34.27 35.48 38.94
C GLU A 3 -34.23 36.02 37.50
N PRO A 4 -33.07 36.06 36.84
CA PRO A 4 -33.02 36.11 35.39
C PRO A 4 -32.76 34.72 34.82
N THR A 5 -33.82 34.12 34.30
CA THR A 5 -33.79 33.03 33.32
C THR A 5 -32.88 33.41 32.15
N ARG A 6 -31.86 32.60 31.87
CA ARG A 6 -31.13 32.65 30.59
C ARG A 6 -31.14 31.31 29.88
N ALA A 7 -32.13 31.21 29.00
CA ALA A 7 -32.11 30.65 27.66
C ALA A 7 -30.96 29.68 27.30
N THR A 8 -31.40 28.45 27.04
CA THR A 8 -30.80 27.46 26.16
C THR A 8 -30.30 28.05 24.84
N ALA A 9 -29.03 27.81 24.51
CA ALA A 9 -28.52 27.90 23.15
C ALA A 9 -27.70 26.64 22.84
N ARG A 10 -28.38 25.67 22.22
CA ARG A 10 -27.74 24.55 21.52
C ARG A 10 -26.96 25.13 20.35
N LEU A 11 -25.64 25.04 20.38
CA LEU A 11 -24.81 25.29 19.21
C LEU A 11 -24.33 23.96 18.65
N SER A 12 -24.99 23.63 17.54
CA SER A 12 -24.87 22.46 16.71
C SER A 12 -23.43 22.17 16.29
N ALA A 13 -23.11 20.88 16.30
CA ALA A 13 -21.89 20.30 15.79
C ALA A 13 -21.54 20.86 14.41
N ALA A 14 -20.34 21.45 14.29
CA ALA A 14 -19.78 21.88 13.04
C ALA A 14 -19.70 20.68 12.08
N ALA A 15 -20.49 20.75 11.02
CA ALA A 15 -20.54 19.76 9.95
C ALA A 15 -19.14 19.62 9.32
N ARG A 16 -18.56 18.42 9.41
CA ARG A 16 -17.39 18.05 8.60
C ARG A 16 -17.75 18.20 7.12
N PRO A 17 -16.93 18.85 6.28
CA PRO A 17 -17.17 18.81 4.86
C PRO A 17 -17.05 17.37 4.36
N ARG A 18 -18.16 16.84 3.83
CA ARG A 18 -18.20 15.63 3.01
C ARG A 18 -17.19 15.80 1.88
N ARG A 19 -16.18 14.93 1.81
CA ARG A 19 -15.32 14.78 0.65
C ARG A 19 -16.15 14.08 -0.44
N GLY A 20 -17.00 14.86 -1.11
CA GLY A 20 -17.73 14.46 -2.31
C GLY A 20 -16.82 14.57 -3.53
N GLU A 21 -16.56 13.41 -4.13
CA GLU A 21 -16.76 13.18 -5.57
C GLU A 21 -16.25 14.27 -6.53
N GLY A 22 -14.96 14.23 -6.81
CA GLY A 22 -14.39 14.79 -8.03
C GLY A 22 -14.35 13.74 -9.13
N SER A 23 -15.48 13.50 -9.80
CA SER A 23 -15.50 12.81 -11.09
C SER A 23 -15.06 13.80 -12.17
N THR A 24 -13.80 13.73 -12.58
CA THR A 24 -13.32 14.32 -13.84
C THR A 24 -12.33 13.35 -14.47
N SER A 25 -12.31 13.32 -15.79
CA SER A 25 -11.66 12.36 -16.70
C SER A 25 -10.13 12.38 -16.69
N GLN A 26 -9.50 12.57 -15.52
CA GLN A 26 -8.10 12.27 -15.26
C GLN A 26 -8.05 11.01 -14.42
N GLY A 27 -7.31 9.98 -14.87
CA GLY A 27 -7.34 8.65 -14.26
C GLY A 27 -7.21 8.69 -12.73
N HIS A 28 -8.17 8.07 -12.04
CA HIS A 28 -8.21 7.81 -10.59
C HIS A 28 -6.78 7.63 -10.02
N PRO A 29 -6.43 8.13 -8.81
CA PRO A 29 -5.05 8.06 -8.27
C PRO A 29 -4.32 6.72 -8.47
N ARG A 30 -5.02 5.59 -8.33
CA ARG A 30 -4.54 4.24 -8.71
C ARG A 30 -4.02 4.09 -10.15
N THR A 31 -4.67 4.69 -11.15
CA THR A 31 -4.21 4.72 -12.54
C THR A 31 -2.93 5.52 -12.70
N ILE A 32 -2.79 6.66 -12.00
CA ILE A 32 -1.55 7.45 -11.98
C ILE A 32 -0.43 6.62 -11.36
N PHE A 33 -0.70 6.00 -10.21
CA PHE A 33 0.25 5.12 -9.52
C PHE A 33 0.72 3.97 -10.43
N ARG A 34 -0.20 3.26 -11.08
CA ARG A 34 0.14 2.16 -11.99
C ARG A 34 1.01 2.63 -13.16
N ARG A 35 0.63 3.73 -13.82
CA ARG A 35 1.43 4.32 -14.91
C ARG A 35 2.81 4.77 -14.43
N ALA A 36 2.92 5.26 -13.20
CA ALA A 36 4.20 5.65 -12.63
C ALA A 36 5.11 4.43 -12.41
N LEU A 37 4.56 3.32 -11.92
CA LEU A 37 5.28 2.05 -11.81
C LEU A 37 5.72 1.53 -13.19
N GLU A 38 4.80 1.49 -14.16
CA GLU A 38 5.07 1.05 -15.55
C GLU A 38 6.19 1.87 -16.21
N ARG A 39 6.24 3.17 -15.93
CA ARG A 39 7.25 4.09 -16.47
C ARG A 39 8.53 4.17 -15.62
N GLY A 40 8.60 3.44 -14.50
CA GLY A 40 9.71 3.51 -13.56
C GLY A 40 9.91 4.87 -12.90
N ASN A 41 8.85 5.67 -12.77
CA ASN A 41 8.89 6.99 -12.13
C ASN A 41 8.67 6.85 -10.62
N LEU A 42 9.77 6.63 -9.89
CA LEU A 42 9.75 6.38 -8.44
C LEU A 42 9.13 7.55 -7.66
N LEU A 43 9.49 8.79 -7.99
CA LEU A 43 8.98 9.98 -7.30
C LEU A 43 7.45 10.07 -7.36
N VAL A 44 6.88 9.91 -8.56
CA VAL A 44 5.42 9.94 -8.74
C VAL A 44 4.77 8.72 -8.10
N ALA A 45 5.37 7.53 -8.21
CA ALA A 45 4.84 6.32 -7.59
C ALA A 45 4.75 6.46 -6.06
N GLU A 46 5.80 6.96 -5.39
CA GLU A 46 5.80 7.16 -3.93
C GLU A 46 4.81 8.24 -3.50
N ALA A 47 4.75 9.37 -4.21
CA ALA A 47 3.79 10.44 -3.92
C ALA A 47 2.34 9.95 -4.04
N THR A 48 2.04 9.23 -5.12
CA THR A 48 0.69 8.72 -5.37
C THR A 48 0.31 7.58 -4.41
N ALA A 49 1.26 6.71 -4.05
CA ALA A 49 1.03 5.68 -3.03
C ALA A 49 0.63 6.28 -1.67
N LYS A 50 1.30 7.38 -1.27
CA LYS A 50 0.96 8.13 -0.04
C LYS A 50 -0.45 8.74 -0.13
N GLU A 51 -0.84 9.25 -1.29
CA GLU A 51 -2.19 9.80 -1.51
C GLU A 51 -3.28 8.72 -1.45
N ILE A 52 -3.03 7.54 -2.05
CA ILE A 52 -3.94 6.39 -1.98
C ILE A 52 -4.08 5.88 -0.53
N GLY A 53 -3.00 5.98 0.25
CA GLY A 53 -2.93 5.51 1.64
C GLY A 53 -2.78 3.99 1.71
N ARG A 54 -3.88 3.25 1.50
CA ARG A 54 -3.87 1.78 1.50
C ARG A 54 -3.72 1.23 0.09
N ILE A 55 -2.49 0.85 -0.25
CA ILE A 55 -2.17 0.06 -1.45
C ILE A 55 -2.25 -1.43 -1.11
N SER A 56 -2.54 -2.29 -2.08
CA SER A 56 -2.55 -3.75 -1.95
C SER A 56 -1.12 -4.32 -1.77
N LEU A 57 -1.03 -5.58 -1.34
CA LEU A 57 0.26 -6.26 -1.17
C LEU A 57 1.05 -6.34 -2.49
N ALA A 58 0.35 -6.58 -3.61
CA ALA A 58 0.92 -6.59 -4.95
C ALA A 58 1.41 -5.21 -5.39
N GLU A 59 0.63 -4.14 -5.16
CA GLU A 59 1.06 -2.76 -5.44
C GLU A 59 2.28 -2.36 -4.59
N ALA A 60 2.32 -2.78 -3.33
CA ALA A 60 3.48 -2.57 -2.46
C ALA A 60 4.72 -3.35 -2.94
N LEU A 61 4.53 -4.53 -3.55
CA LEU A 61 5.63 -5.30 -4.13
C LEU A 61 6.21 -4.57 -5.33
N GLU A 62 5.40 -4.09 -6.26
CA GLU A 62 5.89 -3.36 -7.44
C GLU A 62 6.68 -2.11 -7.05
N LEU A 63 6.22 -1.38 -6.01
CA LEU A 63 6.98 -0.25 -5.49
C LEU A 63 8.31 -0.69 -4.85
N THR A 64 8.33 -1.83 -4.16
CA THR A 64 9.56 -2.41 -3.58
C THR A 64 10.56 -2.78 -4.67
N LEU A 65 10.09 -3.42 -5.76
CA LEU A 65 10.91 -3.76 -6.92
C LEU A 65 11.48 -2.51 -7.60
N LEU A 66 10.67 -1.46 -7.74
CA LEU A 66 11.12 -0.20 -8.31
C LEU A 66 12.19 0.49 -7.43
N ILE A 67 12.02 0.46 -6.10
CA ILE A 67 13.02 0.96 -5.16
C ILE A 67 14.31 0.15 -5.25
N ALA A 68 14.23 -1.18 -5.35
CA ALA A 68 15.41 -2.04 -5.52
C ALA A 68 16.20 -1.68 -6.78
N GLN A 69 15.51 -1.32 -7.87
CA GLN A 69 16.16 -0.90 -9.11
C GLN A 69 16.75 0.52 -9.05
N LYS A 70 16.02 1.48 -8.49
CA LYS A 70 16.38 2.91 -8.58
C LYS A 70 17.20 3.41 -7.39
N GLU A 71 16.98 2.85 -6.21
CA GLU A 71 17.60 3.27 -4.96
C GLU A 71 18.03 2.05 -4.11
N PRO A 72 19.06 1.29 -4.55
CA PRO A 72 19.48 0.04 -3.90
C PRO A 72 19.85 0.19 -2.42
N HIS A 73 20.28 1.38 -1.99
CA HIS A 73 20.60 1.68 -0.60
C HIS A 73 19.36 1.65 0.34
N ARG A 74 18.15 1.91 -0.19
CA ARG A 74 16.89 1.82 0.59
C ARG A 74 16.28 0.42 0.56
N HIS A 75 16.66 -0.40 -0.41
CA HIS A 75 16.06 -1.69 -0.66
C HIS A 75 15.97 -2.59 0.58
N PRO A 76 17.04 -2.82 1.38
CA PRO A 76 16.96 -3.76 2.50
C PRO A 76 15.84 -3.44 3.48
N ARG A 77 15.64 -2.15 3.80
CA ARG A 77 14.61 -1.71 4.74
C ARG A 77 13.20 -1.80 4.16
N VAL A 78 13.04 -1.53 2.87
CA VAL A 78 11.73 -1.60 2.19
C VAL A 78 11.34 -3.06 1.96
N ALA A 79 12.28 -3.92 1.57
CA ALA A 79 12.09 -5.35 1.44
C ALA A 79 11.64 -5.99 2.77
N ALA A 80 12.31 -5.67 3.88
CA ALA A 80 11.91 -6.17 5.20
C ALA A 80 10.48 -5.73 5.59
N ARG A 81 10.09 -4.48 5.28
CA ARG A 81 8.73 -3.98 5.51
C ARG A 81 7.69 -4.70 4.65
N TRP A 82 8.02 -4.96 3.40
CA TRP A 82 7.15 -5.72 2.51
C TRP A 82 7.00 -7.17 2.99
N LEU A 83 8.09 -7.81 3.43
CA LEU A 83 8.06 -9.16 3.98
C LEU A 83 7.17 -9.25 5.22
N LEU A 84 7.31 -8.30 6.16
CA LEU A 84 6.44 -8.25 7.34
C LEU A 84 4.96 -8.20 6.92
N ARG A 85 4.63 -7.32 5.98
CA ARG A 85 3.26 -7.20 5.48
C ARG A 85 2.77 -8.48 4.77
N TYR A 86 3.62 -9.17 4.03
CA TYR A 86 3.30 -10.46 3.41
C TYR A 86 2.90 -11.51 4.45
N LEU A 87 3.61 -11.54 5.59
CA LEU A 87 3.31 -12.45 6.70
C LEU A 87 1.98 -12.08 7.40
N GLU A 88 1.68 -10.79 7.51
CA GLU A 88 0.44 -10.29 8.14
C GLU A 88 -0.82 -10.47 7.25
N GLU A 89 -0.67 -10.59 5.93
CA GLU A 89 -1.81 -10.68 5.00
C GLU A 89 -2.49 -12.06 5.04
N SER A 90 -1.80 -13.11 5.48
CA SER A 90 -2.32 -14.48 5.48
C SER A 90 -1.72 -15.33 6.61
N ASP A 91 -2.56 -15.78 7.54
CA ASP A 91 -2.15 -16.66 8.65
C ASP A 91 -1.63 -18.04 8.20
N GLU A 92 -1.93 -18.45 6.96
CA GLU A 92 -1.44 -19.71 6.38
C GLU A 92 0.01 -19.66 5.86
N VAL A 93 0.70 -18.52 5.93
CA VAL A 93 2.06 -18.41 5.40
C VAL A 93 3.02 -19.27 6.23
N THR A 94 3.64 -20.24 5.57
CA THR A 94 4.59 -21.16 6.20
C THR A 94 5.98 -20.54 6.35
N ILE A 95 6.80 -21.06 7.27
CA ILE A 95 8.21 -20.64 7.42
C ILE A 95 9.02 -20.84 6.12
N ARG A 96 8.68 -21.86 5.32
CA ARG A 96 9.32 -22.12 4.02
C ARG A 96 8.97 -21.06 3.00
N GLU A 97 7.71 -20.61 2.95
CA GLU A 97 7.31 -19.48 2.11
C GLU A 97 7.99 -18.19 2.60
N ALA A 98 8.03 -17.93 3.90
CA ALA A 98 8.74 -16.77 4.46
C ALA A 98 10.23 -16.75 4.07
N ALA A 99 10.92 -17.87 4.21
CA ALA A 99 12.33 -18.01 3.83
C ALA A 99 12.54 -17.82 2.32
N MET A 100 11.65 -18.37 1.48
CA MET A 100 11.69 -18.18 0.03
C MET A 100 11.51 -16.70 -0.34
N ALA A 101 10.52 -16.02 0.24
CA ALA A 101 10.30 -14.60 -0.01
C ALA A 101 11.52 -13.76 0.40
N ALA A 102 12.10 -14.02 1.58
CA ALA A 102 13.30 -13.34 2.05
C ALA A 102 14.49 -13.56 1.10
N SER A 103 14.70 -14.79 0.62
CA SER A 103 15.75 -15.14 -0.34
C SER A 103 15.56 -14.40 -1.67
N CYS A 104 14.35 -14.42 -2.24
CA CYS A 104 14.05 -13.71 -3.48
C CYS A 104 14.23 -12.19 -3.32
N LEU A 105 13.81 -11.61 -2.19
CA LEU A 105 14.04 -10.19 -1.90
C LEU A 105 15.54 -9.87 -1.85
N ALA A 106 16.35 -10.69 -1.16
CA ALA A 106 17.79 -10.51 -1.09
C ALA A 106 18.49 -10.65 -2.46
N ALA A 107 17.91 -11.43 -3.38
CA ALA A 107 18.43 -11.66 -4.72
C ALA A 107 18.01 -10.59 -5.75
N LEU A 108 17.19 -9.59 -5.37
CA LEU A 108 16.75 -8.53 -6.28
C LEU A 108 17.96 -7.77 -6.87
N GLY A 109 18.07 -7.78 -8.19
CA GLY A 109 19.18 -7.19 -8.95
C GLY A 109 20.21 -8.21 -9.45
N ASN A 110 20.24 -9.41 -8.88
CA ASN A 110 21.14 -10.51 -9.28
C ASN A 110 20.39 -11.72 -9.86
N ASP A 111 19.08 -11.81 -9.61
CA ASP A 111 18.21 -12.89 -10.07
C ASP A 111 16.98 -12.33 -10.80
N GLU A 112 16.84 -12.70 -12.07
CA GLU A 112 15.73 -12.28 -12.93
C GLU A 112 14.40 -13.00 -12.60
N GLU A 113 14.45 -14.16 -11.95
CA GLU A 113 13.27 -14.94 -11.55
C GLU A 113 12.71 -14.50 -10.20
N ALA A 114 13.53 -13.88 -9.35
CA ALA A 114 13.11 -13.41 -8.03
C ALA A 114 11.85 -12.50 -8.08
N PRO A 115 11.75 -11.49 -8.98
CA PRO A 115 10.54 -10.68 -9.12
C PRO A 115 9.30 -11.49 -9.52
N ARG A 116 9.45 -12.47 -10.42
CA ARG A 116 8.32 -13.31 -10.86
C ARG A 116 7.82 -14.19 -9.72
N THR A 117 8.73 -14.79 -8.97
CA THR A 117 8.41 -15.61 -7.79
C THR A 117 7.68 -14.80 -6.72
N LEU A 118 8.16 -13.60 -6.39
CA LEU A 118 7.53 -12.74 -5.40
C LEU A 118 6.11 -12.32 -5.81
N ARG A 119 5.87 -12.02 -7.09
CA ARG A 119 4.53 -11.69 -7.60
C ARG A 119 3.57 -12.85 -7.43
N ALA A 120 3.98 -14.06 -7.81
CA ALA A 120 3.17 -15.26 -7.65
C ALA A 120 2.82 -15.53 -6.17
N MET A 121 3.76 -15.26 -5.25
CA MET A 121 3.53 -15.37 -3.81
C MET A 121 2.55 -14.31 -3.29
N ALA A 122 2.70 -13.05 -3.69
CA ALA A 122 1.82 -11.95 -3.31
C ALA A 122 0.37 -12.19 -3.77
N GLU A 123 0.20 -12.68 -5.01
CA GLU A 123 -1.10 -13.05 -5.54
C GLU A 123 -1.73 -14.21 -4.77
N ARG A 124 -0.95 -15.23 -4.42
CA ARG A 124 -1.44 -16.37 -3.62
C ARG A 124 -1.91 -15.93 -2.24
N ALA A 125 -1.12 -15.09 -1.54
CA ALA A 125 -1.52 -14.53 -0.25
C ALA A 125 -2.80 -13.69 -0.37
N THR A 126 -2.89 -12.84 -1.39
CA THR A 126 -4.11 -12.03 -1.64
C THR A 126 -5.35 -12.89 -1.89
N ARG A 127 -5.21 -14.03 -2.60
CA ARG A 127 -6.33 -14.96 -2.82
C ARG A 127 -6.75 -15.65 -1.53
N ARG A 128 -5.80 -16.11 -0.70
CA ARG A 128 -6.08 -16.71 0.61
C ARG A 128 -6.83 -15.74 1.53
N ALA A 129 -6.34 -14.51 1.64
CA ALA A 129 -6.97 -13.46 2.46
C ALA A 129 -8.44 -13.18 2.08
N ARG A 130 -8.78 -13.28 0.78
CA ARG A 130 -10.15 -13.09 0.29
C ARG A 130 -11.06 -14.30 0.48
N GLY A 131 -10.50 -15.51 0.59
CA GLY A 131 -11.29 -16.73 0.80
C GLY A 131 -11.66 -16.98 2.26
N VAL A 132 -11.05 -16.23 3.18
CA VAL A 132 -11.31 -16.30 4.64
C VAL A 132 -12.35 -15.25 5.09
N ALA A 133 -12.67 -14.27 4.24
CA ALA A 133 -13.68 -13.22 4.48
C ALA A 133 -15.09 -13.68 4.07
#